data_AF-A0A7D4TUM5-F1
#
_entry.id   AF-A0A7D4TUM5-F1
#
_cell.length_a   1.000
_cell.length_b   1.000
_cell.length_c   1.000
_cell.angle_alpha   90.00
_cell.angle_beta   90.00
_cell.angle_gamma   90.00
#
_symmetry.space_group_name_H-M   'P 1'
#
loop_
_entity.id
_entity.type
_entity.pdbx_description
1 polymer ?
#
loop_
_entity_poly.entity_id
_entity_poly.type
_entity_poly.pdbx_seq_one_letter_code
_entity_poly.pdbx_strand_id
1 'polypeptide(L)'
;MFTSNPRLTASAAVIALQSLSLWGLAIWSGFLLLTAEPQSLVSALFLIGMLLAAGLWSSNIVIGLFGRKPWAHTPAMILQLLVASIGVASFAGEFGNALIGAILLLPAGLSFYFLFSKPVRSEFGRA
;
A
#
# COMPACT_ATOMS: atom_id res chain seq x y z
N MET A 1 9.76 -26.66 4.50
CA MET A 1 10.38 -25.43 5.04
C MET A 1 10.62 -24.51 3.85
N PHE A 2 9.77 -23.50 3.68
CA PHE A 2 9.73 -22.62 2.52
C PHE A 2 11.02 -21.79 2.45
N THR A 3 11.88 -22.02 1.46
CA THR A 3 12.90 -21.02 1.09
C THR A 3 12.19 -19.88 0.36
N SER A 4 11.40 -19.07 1.09
CA SER A 4 10.74 -17.91 0.52
C SER A 4 11.79 -16.90 0.10
N ASN A 5 11.80 -16.53 -1.18
CA ASN A 5 12.67 -15.47 -1.68
C ASN A 5 12.56 -14.24 -0.76
N PRO A 6 13.63 -13.84 -0.05
CA PRO A 6 13.54 -12.83 0.99
C PRO A 6 13.09 -11.48 0.46
N ARG A 7 13.34 -11.20 -0.83
CA ARG A 7 12.91 -9.97 -1.51
C ARG A 7 11.41 -9.93 -1.74
N LEU A 8 10.81 -11.07 -2.12
CA LEU A 8 9.37 -11.19 -2.27
C LEU A 8 8.69 -11.03 -0.90
N THR A 9 9.20 -11.71 0.12
CA THR A 9 8.66 -11.61 1.49
C THR A 9 8.76 -10.19 2.03
N ALA A 10 9.90 -9.51 1.82
CA ALA A 10 10.06 -8.10 2.21
C ALA A 10 9.05 -7.19 1.50
N SER A 11 8.87 -7.35 0.19
CA SER A 11 7.92 -6.55 -0.59
C SER A 11 6.47 -6.80 -0.15
N ALA A 12 6.11 -8.06 0.06
CA ALA A 12 4.79 -8.43 0.57
C ALA A 12 4.54 -7.89 1.97
N ALA A 13 5.56 -7.88 2.85
CA ALA A 13 5.46 -7.30 4.19
C ALA A 13 5.28 -5.78 4.14
N VAL A 14 5.99 -5.06 3.26
CA VAL A 14 5.79 -3.61 3.05
C VAL A 14 4.36 -3.32 2.60
N ILE A 15 3.86 -4.07 1.63
CA ILE A 15 2.47 -3.90 1.13
C ILE A 15 1.45 -4.25 2.22
N ALA A 16 1.72 -5.28 3.03
CA ALA A 16 0.86 -5.64 4.15
C ALA A 16 0.77 -4.53 5.19
N LEU A 17 1.90 -3.91 5.53
CA LEU A 17 1.93 -2.75 6.43
C LEU A 17 1.15 -1.56 5.84
N GLN A 18 1.33 -1.25 4.56
CA GLN A 18 0.56 -0.19 3.88
C GLN A 18 -0.95 -0.49 3.91
N SER A 19 -1.34 -1.74 3.66
CA SER A 19 -2.74 -2.17 3.74
C SER A 19 -3.30 -2.03 5.15
N LEU A 20 -2.55 -2.43 6.17
CA LEU A 20 -2.93 -2.23 7.57
C LEU A 20 -3.05 -0.74 7.92
N SER A 21 -2.18 0.12 7.40
CA SER A 21 -2.32 1.57 7.56
C SER A 21 -3.62 2.09 6.96
N LEU A 22 -4.01 1.64 5.76
CA LEU A 22 -5.29 2.02 5.14
C LEU A 22 -6.49 1.57 5.96
N TRP A 23 -6.47 0.34 6.49
CA TRP A 23 -7.51 -0.14 7.41
C TRP A 23 -7.55 0.67 8.71
N GLY A 24 -6.39 0.96 9.30
CA GLY A 24 -6.29 1.81 10.49
C GLY A 24 -6.87 3.20 10.24
N LEU A 25 -6.56 3.83 9.12
CA LEU A 25 -7.12 5.12 8.72
C LEU A 25 -8.62 5.05 8.46
N ALA A 26 -9.13 3.96 7.87
CA ALA A 26 -10.57 3.77 7.65
C ALA A 26 -11.33 3.66 8.98
N ILE A 27 -10.82 2.84 9.91
CA ILE A 27 -11.39 2.66 11.24
C ILE A 27 -11.32 3.98 12.03
N TRP A 28 -10.18 4.67 11.99
CA TRP A 28 -10.01 5.96 12.64
C TRP A 28 -10.96 7.02 12.09
N SER A 29 -11.13 7.08 10.76
CA SER A 29 -12.07 7.99 10.11
C SER A 29 -13.52 7.67 10.49
N GLY A 30 -13.88 6.38 10.58
CA GLY A 30 -15.18 5.95 11.09
C GLY A 30 -15.41 6.34 12.55
N PHE A 31 -14.39 6.23 13.40
CA PHE A 31 -14.45 6.70 14.78
C PHE A 31 -14.65 8.22 14.87
N LEU A 32 -13.92 9.00 14.05
CA LEU A 32 -14.08 10.44 13.99
C LEU A 32 -15.49 10.84 13.51
N LEU A 33 -16.09 10.08 12.60
CA LEU A 33 -17.46 10.32 12.15
C LEU A 33 -18.50 10.21 13.28
N LEU A 34 -18.21 9.38 14.28
CA LEU A 34 -19.09 9.15 15.44
C LEU A 34 -18.82 10.10 16.62
N THR A 35 -17.62 10.65 16.70
CA THR A 35 -17.15 11.40 17.89
C THR A 35 -16.89 12.88 17.64
N ALA A 36 -16.70 13.27 16.38
CA ALA A 36 -16.47 14.65 15.98
C ALA A 36 -17.50 15.08 14.94
N GLU A 37 -17.79 16.39 14.88
CA GLU A 37 -18.71 16.95 13.89
C GLU A 37 -17.96 17.17 12.55
N PRO A 38 -18.29 16.42 11.48
CA PRO A 38 -17.60 16.56 10.21
C PRO A 38 -17.98 17.88 9.53
N GLN A 39 -17.00 18.56 8.96
CA GLN A 39 -17.23 19.76 8.13
C GLN A 39 -18.17 19.45 6.94
N SER A 40 -18.10 18.22 6.41
CA SER A 40 -19.00 17.72 5.37
C SER A 40 -19.18 16.22 5.52
N LEU A 41 -20.42 15.78 5.73
CA LEU A 41 -20.76 14.36 5.84
C LEU A 41 -20.43 13.59 4.54
N VAL A 42 -20.70 14.20 3.39
CA VAL A 42 -20.48 13.58 2.08
C VAL A 42 -19.00 13.33 1.85
N SER A 43 -18.14 14.32 2.13
CA SER A 43 -16.69 14.18 1.98
C SER A 43 -16.12 13.12 2.93
N ALA A 44 -16.59 13.08 4.18
CA ALA A 44 -16.15 12.10 5.16
C ALA A 44 -16.51 10.66 4.74
N LEU A 45 -17.75 10.43 4.32
CA LEU A 45 -18.19 9.12 3.83
C LEU A 45 -17.44 8.69 2.56
N PHE A 46 -17.17 9.63 1.66
CA PHE A 46 -16.37 9.36 0.45
C PHE A 46 -14.94 8.93 0.80
N LEU A 47 -14.28 9.64 1.72
CA LEU A 47 -12.94 9.29 2.19
C LEU A 47 -12.92 7.89 2.81
N ILE A 48 -13.88 7.58 3.70
CA ILE A 48 -14.00 6.26 4.32
C ILE A 48 -14.18 5.19 3.24
N GLY A 49 -15.09 5.40 2.28
CA GLY A 49 -15.31 4.48 1.17
C GLY A 49 -14.04 4.23 0.35
N MET A 50 -13.30 5.29 0.03
CA MET A 50 -12.02 5.20 -0.69
C MET A 50 -10.96 4.44 0.10
N LEU A 51 -10.85 4.69 1.42
CA LEU A 51 -9.92 3.97 2.29
C LEU A 51 -10.28 2.49 2.39
N LEU A 52 -11.56 2.14 2.50
CA LEU A 52 -12.03 0.76 2.51
C LEU A 52 -11.74 0.06 1.19
N ALA A 53 -12.02 0.71 0.06
CA ALA A 53 -11.74 0.16 -1.27
C ALA A 53 -10.23 -0.07 -1.48
N ALA A 54 -9.40 0.92 -1.11
CA ALA A 54 -7.95 0.79 -1.18
C ALA A 54 -7.41 -0.29 -0.21
N GLY A 55 -7.98 -0.38 0.98
CA GLY A 55 -7.66 -1.40 1.98
C GLY A 55 -7.97 -2.81 1.47
N LEU A 56 -9.17 -3.03 0.95
CA LEU A 56 -9.58 -4.31 0.34
C LEU A 56 -8.71 -4.69 -0.84
N TRP A 57 -8.47 -3.75 -1.76
CA TRP A 57 -7.65 -4.00 -2.94
C TRP A 57 -6.20 -4.34 -2.56
N SER A 58 -5.56 -3.55 -1.69
CA SER A 58 -4.21 -3.80 -1.21
C SER A 58 -4.11 -5.12 -0.42
N SER A 59 -5.11 -5.45 0.40
CA SER A 59 -5.17 -6.74 1.11
C SER A 59 -5.24 -7.93 0.14
N ASN A 60 -6.04 -7.81 -0.92
CA ASN A 60 -6.12 -8.85 -1.96
C ASN A 60 -4.77 -9.05 -2.69
N ILE A 61 -4.02 -7.97 -2.91
CA ILE A 61 -2.66 -8.03 -3.47
C ILE A 61 -1.73 -8.81 -2.52
N VAL A 62 -1.75 -8.52 -1.22
CA VAL A 62 -0.93 -9.21 -0.21
C VAL A 62 -1.20 -10.71 -0.21
N ILE A 63 -2.47 -11.10 -0.18
CA ILE A 63 -2.90 -12.50 -0.22
C ILE A 63 -2.39 -13.17 -1.52
N GLY A 64 -2.53 -12.49 -2.65
CA GLY A 64 -2.06 -12.98 -3.94
C GLY A 64 -0.54 -13.14 -4.02
N LEU A 65 0.23 -12.22 -3.42
CA LEU A 65 1.70 -12.28 -3.36
C LEU A 65 2.18 -13.43 -2.48
N PHE A 66 1.59 -13.64 -1.30
CA PHE A 66 1.91 -14.80 -0.45
C PHE A 66 1.53 -16.12 -1.12
N GLY A 67 0.43 -16.13 -1.87
CA GLY A 67 0.00 -17.25 -2.71
C GLY A 67 0.79 -17.44 -4.01
N ARG A 68 1.82 -16.61 -4.27
CA ARG A 68 2.61 -16.59 -5.53
C ARG A 68 1.75 -16.57 -6.80
N LYS A 69 0.60 -15.90 -6.75
CA LYS A 69 -0.32 -15.85 -7.88
C LYS A 69 0.16 -14.79 -8.88
N PRO A 70 0.26 -15.10 -10.20
CA PRO A 70 0.83 -14.19 -11.20
C PRO A 70 0.05 -12.87 -11.34
N TRP A 71 -1.27 -12.90 -11.17
CA TRP A 71 -2.14 -11.71 -11.19
C TRP A 71 -1.81 -10.66 -10.11
N ALA A 72 -1.10 -11.01 -9.04
CA ALA A 72 -0.83 -10.11 -7.92
C ALA A 72 0.42 -9.23 -8.14
N HIS A 73 1.26 -9.60 -9.10
CA HIS A 73 2.55 -8.94 -9.36
C HIS A 73 2.37 -7.54 -9.96
N THR A 74 1.61 -7.42 -11.05
CA THR A 74 1.36 -6.12 -11.71
C THR A 74 0.63 -5.12 -10.80
N PRO A 75 -0.45 -5.49 -10.09
CA PRO A 75 -1.11 -4.59 -9.14
C PRO A 75 -0.21 -4.15 -7.98
N ALA A 76 0.68 -5.03 -7.49
CA ALA A 76 1.66 -4.67 -6.46
C ALA A 76 2.59 -3.55 -6.94
N MET A 77 3.07 -3.63 -8.19
CA MET A 77 3.89 -2.57 -8.78
C MET A 77 3.13 -1.24 -8.90
N ILE A 78 1.88 -1.27 -9.34
CA ILE A 78 1.02 -0.08 -9.44
C ILE A 78 0.81 0.54 -8.06
N LEU A 79 0.52 -0.28 -7.04
CA LEU A 79 0.36 0.20 -5.67
C LEU A 79 1.63 0.90 -5.17
N GLN A 80 2.82 0.33 -5.40
CA GLN A 80 4.06 0.98 -5.00
C GLN A 80 4.31 2.29 -5.75
N LEU A 81 3.94 2.37 -7.03
CA LEU A 81 4.03 3.62 -7.80
C LEU A 81 3.09 4.70 -7.24
N LEU A 82 1.86 4.33 -6.87
CA LEU A 82 0.90 5.24 -6.23
C LEU A 82 1.43 5.73 -4.87
N VAL A 83 1.92 4.83 -4.02
CA VAL A 83 2.49 5.21 -2.71
C VAL A 83 3.73 6.08 -2.87
N ALA A 84 4.62 5.76 -3.82
CA ALA A 84 5.77 6.60 -4.13
C ALA A 84 5.35 7.99 -4.59
N SER A 85 4.30 8.09 -5.41
CA SER A 85 3.77 9.38 -5.88
C SER A 85 3.22 10.22 -4.72
N ILE A 86 2.49 9.59 -3.79
CA ILE A 86 2.02 10.25 -2.55
C ILE A 86 3.20 10.69 -1.68
N GLY A 87 4.24 9.85 -1.56
CA GLY A 87 5.46 10.17 -0.84
C GLY A 87 6.18 11.38 -1.43
N VAL A 88 6.33 11.45 -2.76
CA VAL A 88 6.91 12.61 -3.45
C VAL A 88 6.06 13.86 -3.22
N ALA A 89 4.74 13.77 -3.35
CA ALA A 89 3.82 14.87 -3.11
C ALA A 89 3.92 15.40 -1.67
N SER A 90 4.23 14.54 -0.70
CA SER A 90 4.36 14.92 0.72
C SER A 90 5.58 15.78 1.02
N PHE A 91 6.57 15.88 0.12
CA PHE A 91 7.68 16.84 0.28
C PHE A 91 7.33 18.26 -0.16
N ALA A 92 6.23 18.43 -0.90
CA ALA A 92 5.82 19.71 -1.48
C ALA A 92 4.52 20.24 -0.83
N GLY A 93 4.28 21.54 -0.96
CA GLY A 93 3.07 22.21 -0.48
C GLY A 93 3.19 22.86 0.90
N GLU A 94 2.17 23.63 1.28
CA GLU A 94 2.10 24.39 2.55
C GLU A 94 2.18 23.51 3.79
N PHE A 95 1.69 22.26 3.68
CA PHE A 95 1.73 21.25 4.74
C PHE A 95 2.74 20.12 4.47
N GLY A 96 3.77 20.39 3.65
CA GLY A 96 4.79 19.42 3.31
C GLY A 96 5.50 18.87 4.55
N ASN A 97 5.60 17.55 4.64
CA ASN A 97 6.27 16.86 5.74
C ASN A 97 7.28 15.85 5.19
N ALA A 98 8.56 16.21 5.30
CA ALA A 98 9.66 15.39 4.80
C ALA A 98 9.72 13.99 5.44
N LEU A 99 9.28 13.86 6.70
CA LEU A 99 9.25 12.57 7.38
C LEU A 99 8.19 11.65 6.76
N ILE A 100 6.98 12.17 6.50
CA ILE A 100 5.92 11.42 5.83
C ILE A 100 6.35 11.03 4.42
N GLY A 101 6.93 11.98 3.67
CA GLY A 101 7.46 11.71 2.33
C GLY A 101 8.50 10.59 2.34
N ALA A 102 9.46 10.61 3.26
CA ALA A 102 10.49 9.58 3.36
C ALA A 102 9.91 8.20 3.78
N ILE A 103 9.00 8.17 4.76
CA ILE A 103 8.36 6.94 5.25
C ILE A 103 7.53 6.26 4.16
N LEU A 104 6.91 7.03 3.25
CA LEU A 104 6.15 6.47 2.13
C LEU A 104 7.07 6.10 0.96
N LEU A 105 7.99 6.99 0.59
CA LEU A 105 8.80 6.84 -0.62
C LEU A 105 9.85 5.75 -0.50
N LEU A 106 10.56 5.64 0.63
CA LEU A 106 11.66 4.68 0.77
C LEU A 106 11.18 3.22 0.72
N PRO A 107 10.16 2.80 1.50
CA PRO A 107 9.66 1.43 1.42
C PRO A 107 9.02 1.15 0.07
N ALA A 108 8.32 2.14 -0.52
CA ALA A 108 7.68 1.97 -1.82
C ALA A 108 8.69 1.77 -2.94
N GLY A 109 9.72 2.61 -3.00
CA GLY A 109 10.80 2.48 -3.98
C GLY A 109 11.56 1.16 -3.83
N LEU A 110 11.86 0.76 -2.60
CA LEU A 110 12.57 -0.50 -2.34
C LEU A 110 11.73 -1.73 -2.73
N SER A 111 10.46 -1.75 -2.35
CA SER A 111 9.52 -2.81 -2.71
C SER A 111 9.32 -2.89 -4.22
N PHE A 112 9.14 -1.74 -4.89
CA PHE A 112 9.05 -1.69 -6.35
C PHE A 112 10.30 -2.27 -7.03
N TYR A 113 11.48 -1.87 -6.57
CA TYR A 113 12.75 -2.41 -7.08
C TYR A 113 12.86 -3.93 -6.89
N PHE A 114 12.47 -4.44 -5.72
CA PHE A 114 12.46 -5.88 -5.46
C PHE A 114 11.48 -6.63 -6.34
N LEU A 115 10.26 -6.12 -6.52
CA LEU A 115 9.25 -6.69 -7.43
C LEU A 115 9.74 -6.72 -8.88
N PHE A 116 10.55 -5.74 -9.31
CA PHE A 116 11.14 -5.69 -10.64
C PHE A 116 12.34 -6.63 -10.82
N SER A 117 12.95 -7.08 -9.73
CA SER A 117 14.15 -7.91 -9.79
C SER A 117 13.87 -9.29 -10.41
N LYS A 118 14.82 -9.81 -11.21
CA LYS A 118 14.71 -11.13 -11.86
C LYS A 118 14.31 -12.26 -10.88
N PRO A 119 14.86 -12.34 -9.65
CA PRO A 119 14.51 -13.40 -8.70
C PRO A 119 13.03 -13.43 -8.30
N VAL A 120 12.35 -12.28 -8.30
CA VAL A 120 10.93 -12.20 -7.97
C VAL A 120 10.09 -12.52 -9.20
N ARG A 121 10.47 -12.01 -10.38
CA ARG A 121 9.78 -12.33 -11.64
C ARG A 121 9.80 -13.82 -11.97
N SER A 122 10.90 -14.53 -11.67
CA SER A 122 10.99 -15.99 -11.90
C SER A 122 10.02 -16.82 -11.05
N GLU A 123 9.55 -16.29 -9.91
CA GLU A 123 8.55 -16.96 -9.08
C GLU A 123 7.15 -16.94 -9.72
N PHE A 124 6.88 -15.97 -10.61
CA PHE A 124 5.60 -15.80 -11.30
C PHE A 124 5.65 -16.26 -12.77
N GLY A 125 6.85 -16.46 -13.34
CA GLY A 125 7.08 -16.81 -14.75
C GLY A 125 7.13 -18.31 -15.07
N ARG A 126 6.66 -19.18 -14.18
CA ARG A 126 6.43 -20.60 -14.47
C ARG A 126 4.97 -20.80 -14.86
N ALA A 127 4.65 -20.43 -16.10
CA ALA A 127 3.46 -20.90 -16.84
C ALA A 127 3.97 -21.49 -18.17
#